data_AF-A0A6B7LQH3-F1
#
_entry.id   AF-A0A6B7LQH3-F1
#
_cell.length_a   1.000
_cell.length_b   1.000
_cell.length_c   1.000
_cell.angle_alpha   90.00
_cell.angle_beta   90.00
_cell.angle_gamma   90.00
#
_symmetry.space_group_name_H-M   'P 1'
#
loop_
_entity.id
_entity.type
_entity.pdbx_description
1 polymer ?
#
loop_
_entity_poly.entity_id
_entity_poly.type
_entity_poly.pdbx_seq_one_letter_code
_entity_poly.pdbx_strand_id
1 'polypeptide(L)'
;MSHVIVLRHLQVENANAVAGLTYGFPAISHFLGYVHALSRKLQASHGLTLGGCGVICHRRQIHAHSSGRDYQFALTRNPLTKEAKTAAFNEEGRMHMTVSLVIECTGEIANGDIGLDQLQEHLYRLCQTQKMAGGSITRLRGVSVRGYPQQPDDVRRLVCRLLPGFALLDRSELLQQHFTALKQHRPQAEMLDAWLDFAALKMQAVPTHQDKTPEVGDKADWEYVGKPQPGYLVPLMTGYQRISPLYPAGEVLNARDASTPFCFAEAVYGVGEWCGLHRIHDLSALFWRYQTTDNGYYCRTPSAVIPQDDESADSIYLDDF
;
A
#
# COMPACT_ATOMS: atom_id res chain seq x y z
N MET A 1 20.63 10.40 12.77
CA MET A 1 19.65 10.02 13.82
C MET A 1 18.34 9.61 13.15
N SER A 2 17.46 8.88 13.85
CA SER A 2 16.16 8.44 13.32
C SER A 2 15.03 9.29 13.89
N HIS A 3 14.18 9.80 13.01
CA HIS A 3 13.04 10.64 13.30
C HIS A 3 11.78 10.04 12.68
N VAL A 4 10.61 10.46 13.18
CA VAL A 4 9.30 10.14 12.62
C VAL A 4 8.61 11.43 12.23
N ILE A 5 8.20 11.51 10.97
CA ILE A 5 7.38 12.58 10.42
C ILE A 5 5.93 12.09 10.37
N VAL A 6 5.00 12.90 10.88
CA VAL A 6 3.57 12.60 10.84
C VAL A 6 2.84 13.68 10.07
N LEU A 7 2.28 13.31 8.92
CA LEU A 7 1.37 14.14 8.14
C LEU A 7 -0.06 13.83 8.59
N ARG A 8 -0.70 14.78 9.28
CA ARG A 8 -2.02 14.54 9.90
C ARG A 8 -3.15 14.95 8.96
N HIS A 9 -4.09 14.02 8.74
CA HIS A 9 -5.38 14.26 8.07
C HIS A 9 -5.23 15.02 6.74
N LEU A 10 -4.38 14.49 5.87
CA LEU A 10 -4.27 14.89 4.48
C LEU A 10 -5.57 14.56 3.75
N GLN A 11 -6.26 15.57 3.25
CA GLN A 11 -7.45 15.42 2.42
C GLN A 11 -7.04 15.42 0.96
N VAL A 12 -7.40 14.35 0.27
CA VAL A 12 -7.06 14.12 -1.15
C VAL A 12 -8.35 13.95 -1.92
N GLU A 13 -8.51 14.75 -2.96
CA GLU A 13 -9.64 14.70 -3.89
C GLU A 13 -9.24 14.05 -5.21
N ASN A 14 -10.18 13.29 -5.80
CA ASN A 14 -10.01 12.55 -7.04
C ASN A 14 -8.76 11.65 -7.08
N ALA A 15 -8.45 10.99 -5.96
CA ALA A 15 -7.44 9.94 -5.93
C ALA A 15 -7.90 8.72 -6.75
N ASN A 16 -6.97 8.01 -7.37
CA ASN A 16 -7.23 6.79 -8.12
C ASN A 16 -7.77 5.70 -7.18
N ALA A 17 -8.92 5.13 -7.55
CA ALA A 17 -9.59 4.07 -6.81
C ALA A 17 -9.45 2.69 -7.47
N VAL A 18 -8.67 2.56 -8.54
CA VAL A 18 -8.41 1.31 -9.27
C VAL A 18 -6.95 0.90 -9.09
N ALA A 19 -6.74 -0.35 -8.69
CA ALA A 19 -5.43 -0.94 -8.45
C ALA A 19 -5.39 -2.38 -8.99
N GLY A 20 -5.14 -2.49 -10.30
CA GLY A 20 -5.17 -3.76 -11.01
C GLY A 20 -6.53 -4.43 -10.91
N LEU A 21 -6.58 -5.66 -10.38
CA LEU A 21 -7.81 -6.43 -10.14
C LEU A 21 -8.61 -5.96 -8.91
N THR A 22 -8.09 -5.00 -8.14
CA THR A 22 -8.75 -4.48 -6.93
C THR A 22 -9.26 -3.07 -7.16
N TYR A 23 -10.37 -2.71 -6.51
CA TYR A 23 -10.84 -1.34 -6.45
C TYR A 23 -11.18 -0.92 -5.03
N GLY A 24 -11.16 0.39 -4.79
CA GLY A 24 -11.53 0.99 -3.52
C GLY A 24 -10.45 1.91 -3.00
N PHE A 25 -9.50 1.38 -2.22
CA PHE A 25 -8.38 2.17 -1.69
C PHE A 25 -7.18 2.10 -2.66
N PRO A 26 -6.37 3.18 -2.82
CA PRO A 26 -5.26 3.16 -3.77
C PRO A 26 -4.21 2.13 -3.40
N ALA A 27 -3.49 1.59 -4.40
CA ALA A 27 -2.36 0.69 -4.18
C ALA A 27 -1.31 1.35 -3.26
N ILE A 28 -0.67 0.56 -2.41
CA ILE A 28 0.32 1.06 -1.43
C ILE A 28 1.51 1.76 -2.10
N SER A 29 1.85 1.35 -3.33
CA SER A 29 2.89 1.96 -4.17
C SER A 29 2.65 3.45 -4.44
N HIS A 30 1.40 3.93 -4.46
CA HIS A 30 1.11 5.36 -4.58
C HIS A 30 1.60 6.17 -3.37
N PHE A 31 1.48 5.61 -2.17
CA PHE A 31 1.90 6.26 -0.93
C PHE A 31 3.42 6.23 -0.80
N LEU A 32 4.05 5.09 -1.11
CA LEU A 32 5.51 4.99 -1.14
C LEU A 32 6.12 5.88 -2.23
N GLY A 33 5.49 5.99 -3.40
CA GLY A 33 5.90 6.90 -4.46
C GLY A 33 5.83 8.36 -4.04
N TYR A 34 4.77 8.75 -3.32
CA TYR A 34 4.63 10.08 -2.75
C TYR A 34 5.72 10.38 -1.71
N VAL A 35 6.00 9.44 -0.80
CA VAL A 35 7.08 9.58 0.19
C VAL A 35 8.45 9.63 -0.48
N HIS A 36 8.70 8.82 -1.51
CA HIS A 36 9.94 8.84 -2.26
C HIS A 36 10.14 10.19 -2.99
N ALA A 37 9.09 10.75 -3.59
CA ALA A 37 9.13 12.08 -4.20
C ALA A 37 9.44 13.18 -3.17
N LEU A 38 8.86 13.10 -1.97
CA LEU A 38 9.22 13.98 -0.85
C LEU A 38 10.68 13.79 -0.44
N SER A 39 11.15 12.54 -0.32
CA SER A 39 12.52 12.21 0.04
C SER A 39 13.53 12.86 -0.90
N ARG A 40 13.29 12.81 -2.22
CA ARG A 40 14.20 13.44 -3.20
C ARG A 40 14.34 14.95 -2.99
N LYS A 41 13.24 15.63 -2.65
CA LYS A 41 13.25 17.08 -2.40
C LYS A 41 13.90 17.42 -1.05
N LEU A 42 13.64 16.62 -0.02
CA LEU A 42 14.27 16.79 1.30
C LEU A 42 15.76 16.47 1.27
N GLN A 43 16.19 15.47 0.51
CA GLN A 43 17.60 15.14 0.37
C GLN A 43 18.38 16.32 -0.22
N ALA A 44 17.82 16.97 -1.25
CA ALA A 44 18.45 18.13 -1.88
C ALA A 44 18.48 19.40 -1.00
N SER A 45 17.50 19.57 -0.10
CA SER A 45 17.34 20.80 0.69
C SER A 45 17.88 20.69 2.12
N HIS A 46 17.77 19.53 2.75
CA HIS A 46 18.08 19.30 4.16
C HIS A 46 18.97 18.05 4.38
N GLY A 47 19.35 17.31 3.34
CA GLY A 47 20.12 16.07 3.48
C GLY A 47 19.37 14.93 4.18
N LEU A 48 18.03 14.99 4.21
CA LEU A 48 17.19 14.00 4.88
C LEU A 48 16.63 12.98 3.88
N THR A 49 16.68 11.70 4.27
CA THR A 49 16.11 10.60 3.50
C THR A 49 14.88 10.04 4.21
N LEU A 50 13.83 9.72 3.43
CA LEU A 50 12.61 9.10 3.93
C LEU A 50 12.56 7.63 3.51
N GLY A 51 12.24 6.76 4.47
CA GLY A 51 12.20 5.31 4.29
C GLY A 51 10.77 4.78 4.24
N GLY A 52 10.35 4.15 5.34
CA GLY A 52 9.04 3.51 5.44
C GLY A 52 7.88 4.48 5.57
N CYS A 53 6.70 4.02 5.11
CA CYS A 53 5.45 4.75 5.17
C CYS A 53 4.34 3.92 5.81
N GLY A 54 3.79 4.44 6.89
CA GLY A 54 2.57 3.99 7.54
C GLY A 54 1.37 4.76 7.02
N VAL A 55 0.34 4.04 6.58
CA VAL A 55 -0.88 4.63 6.03
C VAL A 55 -2.03 4.42 7.00
N ILE A 56 -2.59 5.53 7.50
CA ILE A 56 -3.81 5.54 8.32
C ILE A 56 -4.94 6.16 7.51
N CYS A 57 -6.04 5.43 7.31
CA CYS A 57 -7.24 5.97 6.69
C CYS A 57 -8.25 6.40 7.76
N HIS A 58 -8.69 7.65 7.71
CA HIS A 58 -9.73 8.20 8.59
C HIS A 58 -11.11 8.20 7.92
N ARG A 59 -11.14 8.50 6.62
CA ARG A 59 -12.35 8.56 5.82
C ARG A 59 -12.01 8.22 4.37
N ARG A 60 -12.89 7.48 3.72
CA ARG A 60 -12.86 7.24 2.27
C ARG A 60 -14.26 7.34 1.70
N GLN A 61 -14.36 7.84 0.47
CA GLN A 61 -15.58 7.92 -0.30
C GLN A 61 -15.25 7.64 -1.77
N ILE A 62 -15.61 6.46 -2.25
CA ILE A 62 -15.43 6.10 -3.66
C ILE A 62 -16.53 6.80 -4.46
N HIS A 63 -16.18 7.34 -5.62
CA HIS A 63 -17.14 7.90 -6.56
C HIS A 63 -17.73 6.77 -7.38
N ALA A 64 -18.69 6.08 -6.78
CA ALA A 64 -19.44 5.02 -7.44
C ALA A 64 -20.92 5.09 -7.06
N HIS A 65 -21.77 4.65 -7.97
CA HIS A 65 -23.20 4.49 -7.78
C HIS A 65 -23.57 3.02 -7.86
N SER A 66 -24.58 2.57 -7.09
CA SER A 66 -25.10 1.21 -7.21
C SER A 66 -26.57 1.24 -7.58
N SER A 67 -26.96 0.35 -8.50
CA SER A 67 -28.36 0.08 -8.85
C SER A 67 -28.94 -1.11 -8.07
N GLY A 68 -28.29 -1.53 -6.97
CA GLY A 68 -28.76 -2.57 -6.05
C GLY A 68 -28.05 -3.93 -6.15
N ARG A 69 -27.13 -4.12 -7.10
CA ARG A 69 -26.28 -5.33 -7.18
C ARG A 69 -24.81 -4.95 -7.23
N ASP A 70 -24.40 -4.28 -8.31
CA ASP A 70 -23.03 -3.89 -8.55
C ASP A 70 -22.82 -2.39 -8.36
N TYR A 71 -21.56 -1.99 -8.19
CA TYR A 71 -21.13 -0.60 -8.19
C TYR A 71 -20.55 -0.22 -9.54
N GLN A 72 -20.91 0.96 -10.04
CA GLN A 72 -20.41 1.55 -11.28
C GLN A 72 -19.72 2.89 -10.95
N PHE A 73 -18.55 3.14 -11.53
CA PHE A 73 -17.81 4.38 -11.25
C PHE A 73 -18.51 5.61 -11.85
N ALA A 74 -18.48 6.72 -11.11
CA ALA A 74 -18.95 8.00 -11.61
C ALA A 74 -17.87 8.67 -12.47
N LEU A 75 -18.08 8.62 -13.79
CA LEU A 75 -17.16 9.15 -14.79
C LEU A 75 -17.31 10.67 -14.96
N THR A 76 -16.29 11.29 -15.56
CA THR A 76 -16.36 12.69 -16.02
C THR A 76 -16.58 12.74 -17.52
N ARG A 77 -17.21 13.84 -17.96
CA ARG A 77 -17.29 14.15 -19.38
C ARG A 77 -15.96 14.71 -19.86
N ASN A 78 -15.30 13.97 -20.76
CA ASN A 78 -14.10 14.45 -21.44
C ASN A 78 -14.47 15.48 -22.51
N PRO A 79 -13.54 16.39 -22.88
CA PRO A 79 -13.73 17.28 -24.02
C PRO A 79 -14.09 16.53 -25.29
N LEU A 80 -14.81 17.19 -26.20
CA LEU A 80 -15.15 16.64 -27.51
C LEU A 80 -13.88 16.45 -28.35
N THR A 81 -13.94 15.54 -29.33
CA THR A 81 -12.86 15.36 -30.31
C THR A 81 -12.72 16.60 -31.21
N LYS A 82 -11.67 16.62 -32.03
CA LYS A 82 -11.45 17.67 -33.04
C LYS A 82 -12.66 17.80 -34.00
N GLU A 83 -13.37 16.71 -34.25
CA GLU A 83 -14.58 16.64 -35.08
C GLU A 83 -15.87 16.96 -34.29
N ALA A 84 -15.75 17.50 -33.06
CA ALA A 84 -16.85 17.80 -32.15
C ALA A 84 -17.72 16.58 -31.76
N LYS A 85 -17.14 15.36 -31.80
CA LYS A 85 -17.83 14.13 -31.39
C LYS A 85 -17.48 13.76 -29.95
N THR A 86 -18.32 12.95 -29.33
CA THR A 86 -18.05 12.37 -28.00
C THR A 86 -16.79 11.51 -28.08
N ALA A 87 -15.80 11.81 -27.24
CA ALA A 87 -14.60 10.98 -27.11
C ALA A 87 -14.95 9.60 -26.53
N ALA A 88 -14.12 8.60 -26.80
CA ALA A 88 -14.28 7.28 -26.20
C ALA A 88 -14.28 7.37 -24.67
N PHE A 89 -15.18 6.61 -24.04
CA PHE A 89 -15.25 6.53 -22.59
C PHE A 89 -14.11 5.64 -22.08
N ASN A 90 -13.21 6.23 -21.30
CA ASN A 90 -12.26 5.48 -20.49
C ASN A 90 -12.75 5.49 -19.05
N GLU A 91 -12.94 4.32 -18.45
CA GLU A 91 -13.41 4.23 -17.07
C GLU A 91 -12.28 4.53 -16.10
N GLU A 92 -12.44 5.59 -15.32
CA GLU A 92 -11.50 5.99 -14.28
C GLU A 92 -12.20 5.98 -12.91
N GLY A 93 -11.82 5.02 -12.07
CA GLY A 93 -12.27 4.99 -10.69
C GLY A 93 -11.61 6.09 -9.88
N ARG A 94 -12.42 6.94 -9.24
CA ARG A 94 -11.95 8.05 -8.39
C ARG A 94 -12.53 7.96 -6.99
N MET A 95 -11.85 8.56 -6.04
CA MET A 95 -12.30 8.66 -4.67
C MET A 95 -11.85 9.95 -3.98
N HIS A 96 -12.50 10.27 -2.87
CA HIS A 96 -12.01 11.22 -1.87
C HIS A 96 -11.54 10.46 -0.64
N MET A 97 -10.40 10.86 -0.08
CA MET A 97 -9.87 10.24 1.14
C MET A 97 -9.28 11.26 2.10
N THR A 98 -9.36 10.95 3.38
CA THR A 98 -8.61 11.62 4.44
C THR A 98 -7.68 10.61 5.07
N VAL A 99 -6.38 10.80 4.91
CA VAL A 99 -5.34 9.88 5.39
C VAL A 99 -4.35 10.60 6.29
N SER A 100 -3.74 9.91 7.25
CA SER A 100 -2.50 10.37 7.89
C SER A 100 -1.37 9.44 7.48
N LEU A 101 -0.20 10.03 7.24
CA LEU A 101 1.01 9.29 6.96
C LEU A 101 1.97 9.38 8.14
N VAL A 102 2.50 8.25 8.57
CA VAL A 102 3.63 8.16 9.50
C VAL A 102 4.83 7.74 8.67
N ILE A 103 5.91 8.51 8.70
CA ILE A 103 7.03 8.36 7.78
C ILE A 103 8.32 8.30 8.57
N GLU A 104 9.15 7.30 8.29
CA GLU A 104 10.50 7.24 8.84
C GLU A 104 11.42 8.21 8.13
N CYS A 105 12.18 8.96 8.91
CA CYS A 105 13.13 9.95 8.43
C CYS A 105 14.50 9.68 9.04
N THR A 106 15.53 9.61 8.21
CA THR A 106 16.92 9.44 8.62
C THR A 106 17.74 10.62 8.16
N GLY A 107 18.57 11.14 9.06
CA GLY A 107 19.48 12.24 8.80
C GLY A 107 19.76 13.05 10.07
N GLU A 108 20.46 14.16 9.92
CA GLU A 108 20.71 15.12 10.99
C GLU A 108 19.88 16.37 10.76
N ILE A 109 19.14 16.79 11.78
CA ILE A 109 18.38 18.03 11.77
C ILE A 109 19.18 19.05 12.56
N ALA A 110 19.82 19.98 11.86
CA ALA A 110 20.60 21.06 12.47
C ALA A 110 19.69 21.95 13.34
N ASN A 111 20.29 22.69 14.27
CA ASN A 111 19.61 23.71 15.09
C ASN A 111 18.54 23.19 16.07
N GLY A 112 18.56 21.90 16.43
CA GLY A 112 17.70 21.32 17.47
C GLY A 112 16.21 21.60 17.23
N ASP A 113 15.51 22.11 18.25
CA ASP A 113 14.07 22.39 18.19
C ASP A 113 13.69 23.43 17.13
N ILE A 114 14.54 24.44 16.92
CA ILE A 114 14.31 25.47 15.88
C ILE A 114 14.34 24.84 14.49
N GLY A 115 15.28 23.91 14.25
CA GLY A 115 15.36 23.18 12.99
C GLY A 115 14.17 22.25 12.77
N LEU A 116 13.66 21.63 13.84
CA LEU A 116 12.45 20.80 13.78
C LEU A 116 11.23 21.62 13.36
N ASP A 117 11.02 22.80 13.95
CA ASP A 117 9.90 23.67 13.61
C ASP A 117 9.99 24.20 12.17
N GLN A 118 11.19 24.62 11.75
CA GLN A 118 11.43 25.04 10.36
C GLN A 118 11.16 23.90 9.36
N LEU A 119 11.59 22.68 9.68
CA LEU A 119 11.33 21.50 8.86
C LEU A 119 9.83 21.18 8.79
N GLN A 120 9.10 21.30 9.91
CA GLN A 120 7.64 21.12 9.94
C GLN A 120 6.93 22.10 9.01
N GLU A 121 7.28 23.39 9.06
CA GLU A 121 6.71 24.42 8.18
C GLU A 121 7.08 24.21 6.71
N HIS A 122 8.33 23.81 6.44
CA HIS A 122 8.78 23.47 5.10
C HIS A 122 7.98 22.29 4.53
N LEU A 123 7.87 21.19 5.29
CA LEU A 123 7.09 20.02 4.93
C LEU A 123 5.61 20.33 4.73
N TYR A 124 5.03 21.17 5.59
CA TYR A 124 3.63 21.59 5.47
C TYR A 124 3.35 22.23 4.11
N ARG A 125 4.22 23.14 3.66
CA ARG A 125 4.14 23.75 2.33
C ARG A 125 4.42 22.74 1.23
N LEU A 126 5.49 21.98 1.36
CA LEU A 126 5.97 21.05 0.33
C LEU A 126 4.97 19.94 0.01
N CYS A 127 4.29 19.39 1.01
CA CYS A 127 3.29 18.34 0.84
C CYS A 127 2.11 18.81 -0.04
N GLN A 128 1.69 20.07 0.11
CA GLN A 128 0.55 20.62 -0.62
C GLN A 128 0.86 20.91 -2.10
N THR A 129 2.14 20.99 -2.48
CA THR A 129 2.55 21.19 -3.89
C THR A 129 2.52 19.91 -4.72
N GLN A 130 2.15 18.77 -4.13
CA GLN A 130 2.24 17.45 -4.74
C GLN A 130 0.87 16.79 -4.87
N LYS A 131 0.84 15.73 -5.67
CA LYS A 131 -0.34 14.88 -5.84
C LYS A 131 -0.14 13.56 -5.13
N MET A 132 -1.22 12.97 -4.62
CA MET A 132 -1.22 11.66 -3.98
C MET A 132 -2.18 10.73 -4.71
N ALA A 133 -1.69 9.58 -5.16
CA ALA A 133 -2.46 8.63 -5.96
C ALA A 133 -3.18 9.30 -7.15
N GLY A 134 -2.54 10.25 -7.82
CA GLY A 134 -3.14 11.04 -8.92
C GLY A 134 -4.09 12.17 -8.48
N GLY A 135 -4.56 12.15 -7.23
CA GLY A 135 -5.46 13.14 -6.66
C GLY A 135 -4.75 14.40 -6.16
N SER A 136 -5.52 15.48 -6.00
CA SER A 136 -5.05 16.77 -5.49
C SER A 136 -5.18 16.83 -3.96
N ILE A 137 -4.15 17.33 -3.29
CA ILE A 137 -4.19 17.56 -1.84
C ILE A 137 -4.87 18.90 -1.59
N THR A 138 -6.06 18.88 -0.98
CA THR A 138 -6.85 20.10 -0.73
C THR A 138 -6.63 20.66 0.67
N ARG A 139 -6.29 19.80 1.64
CA ARG A 139 -6.05 20.22 3.02
C ARG A 139 -5.06 19.32 3.72
N LEU A 140 -4.20 19.91 4.55
CA LEU A 140 -3.34 19.21 5.50
C LEU A 140 -3.59 19.81 6.90
N ARG A 141 -3.98 18.97 7.89
CA ARG A 141 -4.26 19.47 9.24
C ARG A 141 -2.99 19.92 9.96
N GLY A 142 -1.88 19.23 9.74
CA GLY A 142 -0.60 19.61 10.32
C GLY A 142 0.49 18.58 10.06
N VAL A 143 1.73 19.02 10.25
CA VAL A 143 2.92 18.18 10.21
C VAL A 143 3.57 18.20 11.59
N SER A 144 4.05 17.06 12.06
CA SER A 144 4.93 17.02 13.22
C SER A 144 6.15 16.16 12.93
N VAL A 145 7.33 16.62 13.33
CA VAL A 145 8.58 15.87 13.28
C VAL A 145 9.04 15.61 14.70
N ARG A 146 9.36 14.37 15.02
CA ARG A 146 9.74 13.94 16.37
C ARG A 146 10.90 12.96 16.29
N GLY A 147 11.64 12.80 17.38
CA GLY A 147 12.55 11.66 17.53
C GLY A 147 11.77 10.33 17.40
N TYR A 148 12.43 9.30 16.88
CA TYR A 148 11.82 7.97 16.78
C TYR A 148 11.48 7.45 18.20
N PRO A 149 10.23 7.01 18.44
CA PRO A 149 9.82 6.57 19.77
C PRO A 149 10.58 5.32 20.19
N GLN A 150 11.14 5.34 21.41
CA GLN A 150 11.93 4.24 21.96
C GLN A 150 11.11 3.34 22.89
N GLN A 151 10.02 3.86 23.45
CA GLN A 151 9.18 3.14 24.41
C GLN A 151 7.79 2.83 23.81
N PRO A 152 7.17 1.69 24.14
CA PRO A 152 5.84 1.32 23.65
C PRO A 152 4.76 2.36 23.98
N ASP A 153 4.88 3.05 25.11
CA ASP A 153 3.94 4.13 25.49
C ASP A 153 4.03 5.35 24.58
N ASP A 154 5.22 5.67 24.05
CA ASP A 154 5.39 6.77 23.11
C ASP A 154 4.81 6.43 21.74
N VAL A 155 4.96 5.17 21.30
CA VAL A 155 4.28 4.63 20.11
C VAL A 155 2.77 4.78 20.28
N ARG A 156 2.22 4.32 21.40
CA ARG A 156 0.79 4.42 21.71
C ARG A 156 0.32 5.88 21.70
N ARG A 157 1.05 6.80 22.34
CA ARG A 157 0.73 8.24 22.33
C ARG A 157 0.77 8.85 20.93
N LEU A 158 1.71 8.44 20.08
CA LEU A 158 1.78 8.89 18.69
C LEU A 158 0.57 8.40 17.90
N VAL A 159 0.30 7.11 17.96
CA VAL A 159 -0.75 6.44 17.19
C VAL A 159 -2.15 6.86 17.66
N CYS A 160 -2.39 7.00 18.97
CA CYS A 160 -3.67 7.48 19.51
C CYS A 160 -4.03 8.91 19.07
N ARG A 161 -3.04 9.77 18.73
CA ARG A 161 -3.30 11.12 18.19
C ARG A 161 -3.80 11.13 16.74
N LEU A 162 -3.80 9.95 16.10
CA LEU A 162 -4.34 9.69 14.77
C LEU A 162 -5.73 9.05 14.83
N LEU A 163 -6.31 8.85 16.02
CA LEU A 163 -7.71 8.47 16.12
C LEU A 163 -8.63 9.64 15.73
N PRO A 164 -9.81 9.37 15.13
CA PRO A 164 -10.29 8.05 14.69
C PRO A 164 -9.65 7.65 13.35
N GLY A 165 -9.25 6.39 13.17
CA GLY A 165 -8.70 5.89 11.92
C GLY A 165 -8.29 4.42 12.00
N PHE A 166 -7.96 3.82 10.86
CA PHE A 166 -7.47 2.46 10.74
C PHE A 166 -6.14 2.45 9.98
N ALA A 167 -5.15 1.75 10.52
CA ALA A 167 -3.86 1.53 9.86
C ALA A 167 -4.00 0.40 8.82
N LEU A 168 -3.43 0.59 7.64
CA LEU A 168 -3.28 -0.48 6.65
C LEU A 168 -1.96 -1.20 6.91
N LEU A 169 -2.02 -2.49 7.25
CA LEU A 169 -0.85 -3.32 7.55
C LEU A 169 -0.65 -4.40 6.50
N ASP A 170 0.59 -4.81 6.26
CA ASP A 170 0.90 -5.96 5.42
C ASP A 170 0.56 -7.26 6.16
N ARG A 171 -0.16 -8.15 5.47
CA ARG A 171 -0.51 -9.52 5.91
C ARG A 171 -0.30 -10.54 4.79
N SER A 172 0.64 -10.26 3.88
CA SER A 172 0.97 -11.19 2.79
C SER A 172 1.44 -12.56 3.31
N GLU A 173 1.96 -12.63 4.53
CA GLU A 173 2.26 -13.89 5.22
C GLU A 173 1.02 -14.78 5.46
N LEU A 174 -0.14 -14.19 5.77
CA LEU A 174 -1.38 -14.92 6.00
C LEU A 174 -1.90 -15.55 4.71
N LEU A 175 -1.67 -14.90 3.58
CA LEU A 175 -1.98 -15.46 2.26
C LEU A 175 -1.15 -16.72 1.99
N GLN A 176 0.15 -16.69 2.29
CA GLN A 176 1.04 -17.84 2.10
C GLN A 176 0.67 -19.00 3.02
N GLN A 177 0.33 -18.71 4.28
CA GLN A 177 -0.14 -19.71 5.24
C GLN A 177 -1.46 -20.36 4.76
N HIS A 178 -2.44 -19.53 4.34
CA HIS A 178 -3.72 -20.03 3.81
C HIS A 178 -3.53 -20.88 2.55
N PHE A 179 -2.68 -20.44 1.62
CA PHE A 179 -2.38 -21.19 0.40
C PHE A 179 -1.78 -22.57 0.71
N THR A 180 -0.87 -22.65 1.69
CA THR A 180 -0.26 -23.91 2.12
C THR A 180 -1.31 -24.85 2.72
N ALA A 181 -2.18 -24.35 3.59
CA ALA A 181 -3.28 -25.12 4.17
C ALA A 181 -4.30 -25.57 3.11
N LEU A 182 -4.62 -24.69 2.16
CA LEU A 182 -5.55 -24.98 1.06
C LEU A 182 -5.02 -26.12 0.17
N LYS A 183 -3.72 -26.12 -0.14
CA LYS A 183 -3.07 -27.18 -0.93
C LYS A 183 -3.08 -28.55 -0.27
N GLN A 184 -3.09 -28.62 1.07
CA GLN A 184 -3.19 -29.90 1.78
C GLN A 184 -4.54 -30.59 1.52
N HIS A 185 -5.62 -29.82 1.35
CA HIS A 185 -6.96 -30.34 1.08
C HIS A 185 -7.32 -30.34 -0.41
N ARG A 186 -6.76 -29.42 -1.19
CA ARG A 186 -7.00 -29.25 -2.63
C ARG A 186 -5.68 -29.07 -3.37
N PRO A 187 -5.03 -30.17 -3.81
CA PRO A 187 -3.71 -30.11 -4.45
C PRO A 187 -3.63 -29.25 -5.72
N GLN A 188 -4.76 -29.09 -6.43
CA GLN A 188 -4.85 -28.26 -7.65
C GLN A 188 -5.11 -26.77 -7.38
N ALA A 189 -5.27 -26.36 -6.12
CA ALA A 189 -5.52 -24.95 -5.81
C ALA A 189 -4.32 -24.07 -6.18
N GLU A 190 -4.61 -22.92 -6.79
CA GLU A 190 -3.63 -21.91 -7.16
C GLU A 190 -3.58 -20.77 -6.13
N MET A 191 -2.53 -19.93 -6.21
CA MET A 191 -2.38 -18.77 -5.32
C MET A 191 -3.56 -17.81 -5.46
N LEU A 192 -4.12 -17.69 -6.67
CA LEU A 192 -5.28 -16.85 -6.93
C LEU A 192 -6.53 -17.35 -6.17
N ASP A 193 -6.74 -18.66 -6.07
CA ASP A 193 -7.85 -19.23 -5.31
C ASP A 193 -7.75 -18.86 -3.83
N ALA A 194 -6.55 -19.03 -3.25
CA ALA A 194 -6.29 -18.65 -1.87
C ALA A 194 -6.48 -17.13 -1.65
N TRP A 195 -6.10 -16.30 -2.63
CA TRP A 195 -6.26 -14.85 -2.57
C TRP A 195 -7.74 -14.43 -2.63
N LEU A 196 -8.53 -15.06 -3.50
CA LEU A 196 -9.97 -14.81 -3.64
C LEU A 196 -10.76 -15.16 -2.37
N ASP A 197 -10.29 -16.12 -1.57
CA ASP A 197 -10.92 -16.48 -0.30
C ASP A 197 -10.95 -15.33 0.71
N PHE A 198 -9.96 -14.43 0.66
CA PHE A 198 -9.95 -13.22 1.49
C PHE A 198 -11.02 -12.22 1.05
N ALA A 199 -11.46 -12.23 -0.22
CA ALA A 199 -12.55 -11.39 -0.73
C ALA A 199 -13.93 -12.05 -0.61
N ALA A 200 -14.04 -13.34 -0.94
CA ALA A 200 -15.30 -14.05 -1.11
C ALA A 200 -16.10 -14.22 0.19
N LEU A 201 -17.42 -13.96 0.13
CA LEU A 201 -18.35 -14.37 1.17
C LEU A 201 -18.86 -15.77 0.81
N LYS A 202 -18.44 -16.76 1.59
CA LYS A 202 -18.80 -18.17 1.37
C LYS A 202 -19.86 -18.60 2.37
N MET A 203 -20.77 -19.45 1.90
CA MET A 203 -21.78 -20.09 2.72
C MET A 203 -21.58 -21.61 2.63
N GLN A 204 -21.82 -22.31 3.73
CA GLN A 204 -21.80 -23.77 3.78
C GLN A 204 -23.12 -24.28 4.35
N ALA A 205 -23.60 -25.38 3.76
CA ALA A 205 -24.75 -26.10 4.26
C ALA A 205 -24.35 -26.91 5.51
N VAL A 206 -25.09 -26.72 6.60
CA VAL A 206 -24.95 -27.41 7.88
C VAL A 206 -26.22 -28.27 8.08
N PRO A 207 -26.07 -29.55 8.45
CA PRO A 207 -27.21 -30.44 8.61
C PRO A 207 -28.05 -30.04 9.83
N THR A 208 -29.36 -29.93 9.66
CA THR A 208 -30.30 -29.56 10.74
C THR A 208 -30.42 -30.63 11.83
N HIS A 209 -30.07 -31.88 11.51
CA HIS A 209 -29.94 -32.98 12.47
C HIS A 209 -28.50 -33.48 12.49
N GLN A 210 -27.90 -33.56 13.68
CA GLN A 210 -26.45 -33.73 13.92
C GLN A 210 -25.83 -35.05 13.41
N ASP A 211 -26.59 -35.95 12.79
CA ASP A 211 -26.14 -37.32 12.53
C ASP A 211 -25.66 -37.61 11.10
N LYS A 212 -25.73 -36.67 10.15
CA LYS A 212 -25.26 -36.90 8.76
C LYS A 212 -24.74 -35.65 8.07
N THR A 213 -23.74 -35.80 7.20
CA THR A 213 -23.38 -34.78 6.20
C THR A 213 -24.56 -34.57 5.25
N PRO A 214 -24.99 -33.32 4.99
CA PRO A 214 -26.17 -33.06 4.18
C PRO A 214 -25.94 -33.52 2.73
N GLU A 215 -26.85 -34.34 2.21
CA GLU A 215 -26.86 -34.78 0.82
C GLU A 215 -27.76 -33.86 -0.04
N VAL A 216 -27.60 -33.96 -1.37
CA VAL A 216 -28.39 -33.16 -2.31
C VAL A 216 -29.88 -33.53 -2.17
N GLY A 217 -30.68 -32.59 -1.67
CA GLY A 217 -32.12 -32.78 -1.43
C GLY A 217 -32.53 -32.74 0.04
N ASP A 218 -31.57 -32.79 0.96
CA ASP A 218 -31.83 -32.68 2.39
C ASP A 218 -32.13 -31.23 2.80
N LYS A 219 -32.90 -31.08 3.88
CA LYS A 219 -33.04 -29.78 4.55
C LYS A 219 -31.71 -29.47 5.25
N ALA A 220 -31.15 -28.31 4.94
CA ALA A 220 -29.93 -27.81 5.54
C ALA A 220 -30.06 -26.33 5.89
N ASP A 221 -29.41 -25.95 6.97
CA ASP A 221 -29.25 -24.56 7.37
C ASP A 221 -27.98 -24.00 6.70
N TRP A 222 -28.02 -22.74 6.26
CA TRP A 222 -26.90 -22.11 5.58
C TRP A 222 -26.16 -21.19 6.55
N GLU A 223 -24.89 -21.49 6.80
CA GLU A 223 -24.03 -20.70 7.67
C GLU A 223 -22.90 -20.04 6.88
N TYR A 224 -22.50 -18.85 7.32
CA TYR A 224 -21.33 -18.17 6.77
C TYR A 224 -20.06 -18.93 7.17
N VAL A 225 -19.23 -19.24 6.17
CA VAL A 225 -17.89 -19.75 6.42
C VAL A 225 -17.01 -18.58 6.83
N GLY A 226 -16.34 -18.72 7.97
CA GLY A 226 -15.37 -17.75 8.44
C GLY A 226 -14.29 -17.47 7.39
N LYS A 227 -13.80 -16.23 7.37
CA LYS A 227 -12.61 -15.88 6.57
C LYS A 227 -11.41 -16.72 7.04
N PRO A 228 -10.39 -16.93 6.19
CA PRO A 228 -9.21 -17.72 6.55
C PRO A 228 -8.55 -17.31 7.88
N GLN A 229 -8.62 -16.02 8.20
CA GLN A 229 -8.10 -15.44 9.44
C GLN A 229 -9.06 -14.33 9.93
N PRO A 230 -9.13 -14.08 11.25
CA PRO A 230 -9.96 -13.02 11.82
C PRO A 230 -9.39 -11.63 11.50
N GLY A 231 -10.25 -10.62 11.56
CA GLY A 231 -9.89 -9.22 11.27
C GLY A 231 -10.47 -8.72 9.95
N TYR A 232 -10.19 -7.46 9.62
CA TYR A 232 -10.66 -6.86 8.36
C TYR A 232 -9.57 -6.96 7.29
N LEU A 233 -9.43 -8.17 6.77
CA LEU A 233 -8.47 -8.51 5.73
C LEU A 233 -9.02 -8.13 4.37
N VAL A 234 -8.17 -7.50 3.56
CA VAL A 234 -8.52 -7.01 2.23
C VAL A 234 -7.44 -7.44 1.23
N PRO A 235 -7.83 -7.93 0.05
CA PRO A 235 -6.91 -8.07 -1.06
C PRO A 235 -6.46 -6.68 -1.52
N LEU A 236 -5.17 -6.51 -1.81
CA LEU A 236 -4.65 -5.28 -2.41
C LEU A 236 -3.48 -5.54 -3.34
N MET A 237 -3.21 -4.58 -4.21
CA MET A 237 -2.00 -4.53 -5.00
C MET A 237 -0.80 -4.10 -4.13
N THR A 238 0.23 -4.93 -4.10
CA THR A 238 1.43 -4.76 -3.27
C THR A 238 2.70 -4.56 -4.08
N GLY A 239 2.66 -4.46 -5.40
CA GLY A 239 3.88 -4.21 -6.17
C GLY A 239 3.75 -4.57 -7.62
N TYR A 240 4.90 -4.80 -8.24
CA TYR A 240 4.98 -5.16 -9.65
C TYR A 240 6.07 -6.21 -9.89
N GLN A 241 5.76 -7.15 -10.77
CA GLN A 241 6.61 -8.23 -11.23
C GLN A 241 7.04 -7.94 -12.66
N ARG A 242 8.33 -8.02 -12.95
CA ARG A 242 8.85 -7.92 -14.31
C ARG A 242 8.41 -9.12 -15.15
N ILE A 243 7.91 -8.86 -16.35
CA ILE A 243 7.47 -9.86 -17.34
C ILE A 243 8.28 -9.83 -18.65
N SER A 244 9.30 -8.97 -18.74
CA SER A 244 10.23 -8.90 -19.86
C SER A 244 11.69 -8.93 -19.38
N PRO A 245 12.68 -9.05 -20.26
CA PRO A 245 14.06 -8.67 -19.93
C PRO A 245 14.16 -7.21 -19.48
N LEU A 246 15.27 -6.87 -18.83
CA LEU A 246 15.63 -5.48 -18.54
C LEU A 246 16.33 -4.89 -19.78
N TYR A 247 15.68 -3.94 -20.43
CA TYR A 247 16.20 -3.25 -21.58
C TYR A 247 17.11 -2.07 -21.15
N PRO A 248 18.28 -1.90 -21.77
CA PRO A 248 19.09 -0.70 -21.66
C PRO A 248 18.32 0.61 -21.91
N ALA A 249 18.85 1.69 -21.34
CA ALA A 249 18.29 3.02 -21.53
C ALA A 249 18.32 3.43 -23.01
N GLY A 250 17.20 3.96 -23.51
CA GLY A 250 17.05 4.40 -24.90
C GLY A 250 16.65 3.33 -25.93
N GLU A 251 16.58 2.05 -25.54
CA GLU A 251 16.17 0.97 -26.45
C GLU A 251 14.66 0.95 -26.73
N VAL A 252 13.85 1.22 -25.69
CA VAL A 252 12.39 1.17 -25.80
C VAL A 252 11.83 2.52 -26.27
N LEU A 253 11.18 2.50 -27.44
CA LEU A 253 10.51 3.66 -28.01
C LEU A 253 9.37 4.17 -27.10
N ASN A 254 9.18 5.49 -27.07
CA ASN A 254 8.14 6.17 -26.27
C ASN A 254 8.22 5.89 -24.74
N ALA A 255 9.39 5.50 -24.23
CA ALA A 255 9.65 5.50 -22.80
C ALA A 255 9.58 6.93 -22.22
N ARG A 256 9.35 7.03 -20.90
CA ARG A 256 9.20 8.32 -20.20
C ARG A 256 10.47 9.19 -20.31
N ASP A 257 11.63 8.56 -20.30
CA ASP A 257 12.93 9.17 -20.52
C ASP A 257 13.88 8.16 -21.18
N ALA A 258 14.94 8.66 -21.80
CA ALA A 258 15.94 7.83 -22.50
C ALA A 258 17.15 7.45 -21.63
N SER A 259 17.14 7.80 -20.34
CA SER A 259 18.28 7.61 -19.42
C SER A 259 18.08 6.48 -18.42
N THR A 260 16.86 6.00 -18.26
CA THR A 260 16.50 4.96 -17.29
C THR A 260 16.28 3.61 -18.00
N PRO A 261 16.84 2.50 -17.49
CA PRO A 261 16.51 1.16 -17.98
C PRO A 261 15.01 0.88 -17.90
N PHE A 262 14.50 0.06 -18.82
CA PHE A 262 13.07 -0.20 -18.97
C PHE A 262 12.76 -1.70 -18.87
N CYS A 263 11.62 -2.05 -18.29
CA CYS A 263 11.03 -3.38 -18.44
C CYS A 263 9.50 -3.30 -18.38
N PHE A 264 8.83 -4.26 -19.00
CA PHE A 264 7.40 -4.45 -18.84
C PHE A 264 7.13 -5.20 -17.54
N ALA A 265 6.07 -4.81 -16.84
CA ALA A 265 5.73 -5.36 -15.55
C ALA A 265 4.21 -5.55 -15.40
N GLU A 266 3.84 -6.53 -14.57
CA GLU A 266 2.47 -6.79 -14.16
C GLU A 266 2.27 -6.52 -12.67
N ALA A 267 1.03 -6.29 -12.27
CA ALA A 267 0.67 -6.04 -10.89
C ALA A 267 0.81 -7.30 -10.03
N VAL A 268 1.37 -7.13 -8.83
CA VAL A 268 1.46 -8.17 -7.80
C VAL A 268 0.46 -7.87 -6.71
N TYR A 269 -0.20 -8.92 -6.23
CA TYR A 269 -1.23 -8.83 -5.20
C TYR A 269 -0.80 -9.53 -3.92
N GLY A 270 -1.27 -8.98 -2.80
CA GLY A 270 -1.13 -9.55 -1.47
C GLY A 270 -2.40 -9.31 -0.67
N VAL A 271 -2.28 -9.50 0.64
CA VAL A 271 -3.36 -9.26 1.60
C VAL A 271 -2.88 -8.25 2.62
N GLY A 272 -3.76 -7.35 3.00
CA GLY A 272 -3.52 -6.37 4.05
C GLY A 272 -4.65 -6.38 5.06
N GLU A 273 -4.41 -5.80 6.22
CA GLU A 273 -5.39 -5.67 7.29
C GLU A 273 -5.65 -4.20 7.58
N TRP A 274 -6.92 -3.80 7.66
CA TRP A 274 -7.25 -2.55 8.35
C TRP A 274 -7.32 -2.81 9.84
N CYS A 275 -6.28 -2.37 10.53
CA CYS A 275 -6.11 -2.58 11.95
C CYS A 275 -6.49 -1.32 12.74
N GLY A 276 -7.23 -1.51 13.84
CA GLY A 276 -7.53 -0.43 14.77
C GLY A 276 -6.26 0.09 15.42
N LEU A 277 -6.06 1.40 15.45
CA LEU A 277 -4.83 2.05 15.93
C LEU A 277 -4.44 1.68 17.37
N HIS A 278 -5.39 1.33 18.23
CA HIS A 278 -5.14 0.90 19.60
C HIS A 278 -4.41 -0.45 19.72
N ARG A 279 -4.38 -1.26 18.64
CA ARG A 279 -3.67 -2.56 18.57
C ARG A 279 -2.23 -2.42 18.07
N ILE A 280 -1.80 -1.21 17.72
CA ILE A 280 -0.44 -0.96 17.22
C ILE A 280 0.47 -0.65 18.41
N HIS A 281 1.35 -1.60 18.73
CA HIS A 281 2.34 -1.48 19.80
C HIS A 281 3.75 -1.21 19.28
N ASP A 282 3.99 -1.47 17.99
CA ASP A 282 5.25 -1.28 17.32
C ASP A 282 5.03 -0.50 16.01
N LEU A 283 5.83 0.55 15.80
CA LEU A 283 5.82 1.31 14.55
C LEU A 283 6.42 0.55 13.39
N SER A 284 7.36 -0.37 13.63
CA SER A 284 7.99 -1.15 12.54
C SER A 284 6.93 -1.91 11.74
N ALA A 285 5.95 -2.49 12.44
CA ALA A 285 4.81 -3.20 11.86
C ALA A 285 3.90 -2.31 10.98
N LEU A 286 3.94 -0.99 11.18
CA LEU A 286 3.14 -0.02 10.42
C LEU A 286 3.80 0.35 9.08
N PHE A 287 5.12 0.21 8.97
CA PHE A 287 5.86 0.75 7.84
C PHE A 287 5.89 -0.19 6.65
N TRP A 288 5.27 0.25 5.56
CA TRP A 288 5.50 -0.30 4.24
C TRP A 288 6.80 0.24 3.67
N ARG A 289 7.57 -0.63 3.01
CA ARG A 289 8.83 -0.28 2.34
C ARG A 289 8.92 -0.96 0.98
N TYR A 290 9.71 -0.38 0.09
CA TYR A 290 10.10 -1.07 -1.13
C TYR A 290 11.09 -2.18 -0.82
N GLN A 291 10.80 -3.37 -1.30
CA GLN A 291 11.68 -4.52 -1.35
C GLN A 291 11.90 -4.85 -2.83
N THR A 292 13.06 -4.44 -3.33
CA THR A 292 13.47 -4.66 -4.72
C THR A 292 14.22 -5.97 -4.82
N THR A 293 13.93 -6.72 -5.88
CA THR A 293 14.67 -7.91 -6.31
C THR A 293 15.05 -7.72 -7.77
N ASP A 294 15.88 -8.60 -8.31
CA ASP A 294 16.22 -8.58 -9.74
C ASP A 294 15.00 -8.68 -10.66
N ASN A 295 13.90 -9.25 -10.16
CA ASN A 295 12.70 -9.57 -10.93
C ASN A 295 11.50 -8.68 -10.63
N GLY A 296 11.58 -7.73 -9.70
CA GLY A 296 10.43 -6.91 -9.36
C GLY A 296 10.62 -6.07 -8.11
N TYR A 297 9.65 -5.20 -7.87
CA TYR A 297 9.59 -4.39 -6.66
C TYR A 297 8.27 -4.64 -5.94
N TYR A 298 8.41 -5.03 -4.67
CA TYR A 298 7.30 -5.35 -3.80
C TYR A 298 7.24 -4.34 -2.67
N CYS A 299 6.05 -4.06 -2.19
CA CYS A 299 5.79 -3.18 -1.07
C CYS A 299 5.41 -4.09 0.09
N ARG A 300 6.27 -4.17 1.10
CA ARG A 300 6.07 -5.07 2.24
C ARG A 300 6.49 -4.39 3.53
N THR A 301 5.96 -4.88 4.64
CA THR A 301 6.55 -4.61 5.95
C THR A 301 7.77 -5.52 6.09
N PRO A 302 8.95 -5.01 6.49
CA PRO A 302 10.10 -5.87 6.77
C PRO A 302 9.70 -6.89 7.82
N SER A 303 9.78 -8.17 7.49
CA SER A 303 9.76 -9.20 8.52
C SER A 303 11.01 -9.03 9.37
N ALA A 304 10.96 -9.33 10.67
CA ALA A 304 12.09 -9.27 11.59
C ALA A 304 13.15 -10.36 11.31
N VAL A 305 13.39 -10.65 10.03
CA VAL A 305 14.51 -11.44 9.55
C VAL A 305 15.58 -10.43 9.15
N ILE A 306 16.60 -10.36 10.00
CA ILE A 306 17.86 -9.63 9.82
C ILE A 306 18.31 -9.78 8.35
N PRO A 307 18.75 -8.72 7.65
CA PRO A 307 19.39 -8.88 6.36
C PRO A 307 20.55 -9.87 6.52
N GLN A 308 20.53 -10.99 5.80
CA GLN A 308 21.78 -11.69 5.56
C GLN A 308 22.63 -10.71 4.75
N ASP A 309 23.68 -10.19 5.39
CA ASP A 309 24.75 -9.49 4.70
C ASP A 309 25.23 -10.41 3.57
N ASP A 310 25.06 -9.94 2.34
CA ASP A 310 25.63 -10.56 1.17
C ASP A 310 27.12 -10.22 1.16
N GLU A 311 27.89 -10.88 2.03
CA GLU A 311 29.35 -10.96 1.94
C GLU A 311 29.71 -11.82 0.71
N SER A 312 29.55 -11.25 -0.48
CA SER A 312 30.13 -11.81 -1.70
C SER A 312 30.55 -10.70 -2.68
N ALA A 313 31.23 -9.67 -2.15
CA ALA A 313 31.95 -8.70 -2.97
C ALA A 313 33.26 -8.29 -2.29
N ASP A 314 34.17 -9.24 -2.12
CA ASP A 314 35.61 -8.94 -2.04
C ASP A 314 36.42 -10.20 -2.35
N SER A 315 36.88 -10.32 -3.59
CA SER A 315 38.16 -10.94 -3.97
C SER A 315 38.30 -11.00 -5.48
N ILE A 316 38.77 -9.91 -6.11
CA ILE A 316 39.60 -10.06 -7.30
C ILE A 316 40.79 -9.09 -7.24
N TYR A 317 41.97 -9.68 -7.49
CA TYR A 317 43.28 -9.12 -7.81
C TYR A 317 44.26 -8.85 -6.66
N LEU A 318 45.09 -9.87 -6.40
CA LEU A 318 46.54 -9.70 -6.35
C LEU A 318 47.20 -10.75 -7.25
N ASP A 319 47.67 -10.24 -8.38
CA ASP A 319 48.77 -10.65 -9.26
C ASP A 319 49.48 -11.99 -9.03
N ASP A 320 49.51 -12.80 -10.11
CA ASP A 320 50.69 -13.57 -10.51
C ASP A 320 50.80 -13.54 -12.04
N PHE A 321 51.93 -13.00 -12.52
CA PHE A 321 52.46 -12.84 -13.90
C PHE A 321 52.00 -11.66 -14.76
#